data_AF-A0A3S9F354-F1
#
_entry.id   AF-A0A3S9F354-F1
#
_cell.length_a   1.000
_cell.length_b   1.000
_cell.length_c   1.000
_cell.angle_alpha   90.00
_cell.angle_beta   90.00
_cell.angle_gamma   90.00
#
_symmetry.space_group_name_H-M   'P 1'
#
loop_
_entity.id
_entity.type
_entity.pdbx_description
1 polymer ?
#
loop_
_entity_poly.entity_id
_entity_poly.type
_entity_poly.pdbx_seq_one_letter_code
_entity_poly.pdbx_strand_id
1 'polypeptide(L)'
;MQLGLIGYYSDFVVYPLVIAVLGVAGLIEAGEESAPDWIGTALICLGLWTLIEYVLHRFVLHHVPWIRDLHDRHHVEERSPVGTPTWLSLGVHALVAFLPVWMVSDFATASAVSCGLMLGYLWYISVHHMIHHWHPTHPSYLYMLKRRHAVHHHVDESANFGVTSIFWDRIFGTARL
;
A
#
# COMPACT_ATOMS: atom_id res chain seq x y z
N MET A 1 15.20 -2.26 -3.06
CA MET A 1 16.37 -2.27 -3.97
C MET A 1 16.52 -0.89 -4.58
N GLN A 2 17.70 -0.53 -5.06
CA GLN A 2 17.84 0.67 -5.91
C GLN A 2 17.23 0.36 -7.27
N LEU A 3 16.18 1.08 -7.65
CA LEU A 3 15.49 0.90 -8.92
C LEU A 3 15.96 1.96 -9.92
N GLY A 4 15.90 1.62 -11.21
CA GLY A 4 15.90 2.66 -12.26
C GLY A 4 14.58 3.43 -12.23
N LEU A 5 14.54 4.62 -12.84
CA LEU A 5 13.33 5.45 -12.88
C LEU A 5 12.11 4.69 -13.44
N ILE A 6 12.31 3.90 -14.50
CA ILE A 6 11.24 3.07 -15.09
C ILE A 6 10.69 2.08 -14.05
N GLY A 7 11.56 1.42 -13.29
CA GLY A 7 11.14 0.45 -12.27
C GLY A 7 10.53 1.08 -11.03
N TYR A 8 10.89 2.34 -10.72
CA TYR A 8 10.25 3.09 -9.64
C TYR A 8 8.84 3.54 -10.02
N TYR A 9 8.67 4.06 -11.24
CA TYR A 9 7.38 4.56 -11.71
C TYR A 9 6.44 3.47 -12.25
N SER A 10 6.92 2.24 -12.43
CA SER A 10 6.10 1.15 -13.00
C SER A 10 4.89 0.81 -12.14
N ASP A 11 4.97 0.92 -10.81
CA ASP A 11 3.82 0.68 -9.95
C ASP A 11 2.62 1.59 -10.29
N PHE A 12 2.88 2.85 -10.63
CA PHE A 12 1.85 3.86 -10.98
C PHE A 12 1.19 3.62 -12.34
N VAL A 13 1.67 2.65 -13.12
CA VAL A 13 1.09 2.28 -14.42
C VAL A 13 0.52 0.87 -14.38
N VAL A 14 1.29 -0.07 -13.84
CA VAL A 14 0.93 -1.49 -13.85
C VAL A 14 -0.19 -1.79 -12.87
N TYR A 15 -0.16 -1.26 -11.62
CA TYR A 15 -1.24 -1.53 -10.67
C TYR A 15 -2.59 -1.01 -11.16
N PRO A 16 -2.74 0.25 -11.63
CA PRO A 16 -4.01 0.72 -12.22
C PRO A 16 -4.50 -0.17 -13.36
N LEU A 17 -3.61 -0.61 -14.25
CA LEU A 17 -3.96 -1.48 -15.37
C LEU A 17 -4.45 -2.85 -14.88
N VAL A 18 -3.72 -3.48 -13.95
CA VAL A 18 -4.09 -4.79 -13.39
C VAL A 18 -5.40 -4.69 -12.62
N ILE A 19 -5.58 -3.65 -11.79
CA ILE A 19 -6.84 -3.39 -11.07
C ILE A 19 -8.01 -3.23 -12.05
N ALA A 20 -7.83 -2.46 -13.13
CA ALA A 20 -8.88 -2.25 -14.12
C ALA A 20 -9.26 -3.54 -14.84
N VAL A 21 -8.26 -4.28 -15.35
CA VAL A 21 -8.49 -5.55 -16.07
C VAL A 21 -9.11 -6.59 -15.14
N LEU A 22 -8.54 -6.79 -13.95
CA LEU A 22 -9.02 -7.76 -12.98
C LEU A 22 -10.41 -7.38 -12.42
N GLY A 23 -10.66 -6.08 -12.21
CA GLY A 23 -11.94 -5.57 -11.75
C GLY A 23 -13.05 -5.76 -12.77
N VAL A 24 -12.79 -5.46 -14.05
CA VAL A 24 -13.76 -5.71 -15.13
C VAL A 24 -14.04 -7.21 -15.27
N ALA A 25 -13.00 -8.04 -15.30
CA ALA A 25 -13.17 -9.49 -15.37
C ALA A 25 -13.95 -10.05 -14.17
N GLY A 26 -13.63 -9.57 -12.96
CA GLY A 26 -14.30 -9.96 -11.71
C GLY A 26 -15.78 -9.57 -11.68
N LEU A 27 -16.12 -8.36 -12.14
CA LEU A 27 -17.51 -7.91 -12.21
C LEU A 27 -18.32 -8.65 -13.28
N ILE A 28 -17.71 -9.00 -14.41
CA ILE A 28 -18.34 -9.84 -15.43
C ILE A 28 -18.66 -11.23 -14.85
N GLU A 29 -17.70 -11.83 -14.13
CA GLU A 29 -17.89 -13.14 -13.49
C GLU A 29 -18.95 -13.09 -12.37
N ALA A 30 -18.96 -12.02 -11.58
CA ALA A 30 -19.94 -11.82 -10.49
C ALA A 30 -21.38 -11.68 -11.01
N GLY A 31 -21.55 -11.10 -12.20
CA GLY A 31 -22.86 -10.73 -12.74
C GLY A 31 -23.50 -9.55 -12.00
N GLU A 32 -24.61 -9.04 -12.55
CA GLU A 32 -25.28 -7.83 -12.03
C GLU A 32 -25.80 -8.01 -10.59
N GLU A 33 -26.32 -9.19 -10.25
CA GLU A 33 -26.88 -9.47 -8.93
C GLU A 33 -25.81 -9.45 -7.83
N SER A 34 -24.60 -9.95 -8.10
CA SER A 34 -23.51 -10.03 -7.11
C SER A 34 -22.52 -8.87 -7.19
N ALA A 35 -22.70 -7.93 -8.13
CA ALA A 35 -21.84 -6.76 -8.26
C ALA A 35 -21.76 -5.89 -6.99
N PRO A 36 -22.85 -5.65 -6.23
CA PRO A 36 -22.78 -4.92 -4.97
C PRO A 36 -21.88 -5.61 -3.92
N ASP A 37 -21.95 -6.93 -3.82
CA ASP A 37 -21.13 -7.71 -2.88
C ASP A 37 -19.65 -7.71 -3.29
N TRP A 38 -19.37 -7.76 -4.59
CA TRP A 38 -18.03 -7.59 -5.14
C TRP A 38 -17.45 -6.21 -4.76
N ILE A 39 -18.22 -5.14 -4.97
CA ILE A 39 -17.81 -3.76 -4.63
C ILE A 39 -17.60 -3.64 -3.11
N GLY A 40 -18.53 -4.16 -2.30
CA GLY A 40 -18.42 -4.18 -0.85
C GLY A 40 -17.15 -4.87 -0.38
N THR A 41 -16.85 -6.04 -0.94
CA THR A 41 -15.63 -6.80 -0.64
C THR A 41 -14.36 -6.02 -0.99
N ALA A 42 -14.32 -5.38 -2.16
CA ALA A 42 -13.19 -4.55 -2.58
C ALA A 42 -13.00 -3.35 -1.64
N LEU A 43 -14.08 -2.68 -1.21
CA LEU A 43 -14.01 -1.55 -0.27
C LEU A 43 -13.55 -1.98 1.13
N ILE A 44 -14.01 -3.13 1.61
CA ILE A 44 -13.53 -3.71 2.88
C ILE A 44 -12.04 -4.00 2.80
N CYS A 45 -11.57 -4.58 1.70
CA CYS A 45 -10.16 -4.90 1.49
C CYS A 45 -9.29 -3.65 1.32
N LEU A 46 -9.82 -2.57 0.71
CA LEU A 46 -9.18 -1.26 0.70
C LEU A 46 -9.02 -0.71 2.13
N GLY A 47 -10.04 -0.85 2.98
CA GLY A 47 -9.94 -0.49 4.40
C GLY A 47 -8.92 -1.35 5.15
N LEU A 48 -8.96 -2.67 4.94
CA LEU A 48 -8.03 -3.65 5.53
C LEU A 48 -6.58 -3.36 5.14
N TRP A 49 -6.33 -2.86 3.93
CA TRP A 49 -4.99 -2.45 3.52
C TRP A 49 -4.36 -1.46 4.50
N THR A 50 -5.12 -0.52 5.07
CA THR A 50 -4.55 0.45 6.03
C THR A 50 -3.99 -0.22 7.29
N LEU A 51 -4.56 -1.35 7.71
CA LEU A 51 -4.04 -2.17 8.80
C LEU A 51 -2.81 -2.96 8.35
N ILE A 52 -2.87 -3.54 7.15
CA ILE A 52 -1.73 -4.26 6.56
C ILE A 52 -0.53 -3.32 6.41
N GLU A 53 -0.73 -2.10 5.91
CA GLU A 53 0.27 -1.05 5.82
C GLU A 53 0.94 -0.83 7.19
N TYR A 54 0.14 -0.60 8.23
CA TYR A 54 0.65 -0.39 9.59
C TYR A 54 1.50 -1.58 10.07
N VAL A 55 0.98 -2.80 9.91
CA VAL A 55 1.66 -4.03 10.36
C VAL A 55 2.94 -4.28 9.56
N LEU A 56 2.89 -4.13 8.23
CA LEU A 56 4.06 -4.31 7.38
C LEU A 56 5.11 -3.27 7.70
N HIS A 57 4.74 -2.00 7.82
CA HIS A 57 5.70 -0.95 8.12
C HIS A 57 6.36 -1.20 9.48
N ARG A 58 5.56 -1.44 10.53
CA ARG A 58 6.07 -1.65 11.89
C ARG A 58 6.88 -2.93 12.05
N PHE A 59 6.38 -4.07 11.59
CA PHE A 59 6.96 -5.38 11.93
C PHE A 59 7.76 -6.03 10.80
N VAL A 60 7.59 -5.59 9.56
CA VAL A 60 8.31 -6.16 8.41
C VAL A 60 9.39 -5.19 7.95
N LEU A 61 9.01 -3.97 7.56
CA LEU A 61 9.94 -2.98 7.03
C LEU A 61 10.99 -2.56 8.06
N HIS A 62 10.66 -2.49 9.35
CA HIS A 62 11.62 -2.11 10.40
C HIS A 62 12.39 -3.28 11.02
N HIS A 63 12.06 -4.54 10.73
CA HIS A 63 12.60 -5.68 11.51
C HIS A 63 13.09 -6.88 10.68
N VAL A 64 12.50 -7.17 9.52
CA VAL A 64 12.88 -8.35 8.74
C VAL A 64 14.21 -8.10 8.02
N PRO A 65 15.24 -8.95 8.17
CA PRO A 65 16.53 -8.78 7.50
C PRO A 65 16.38 -8.56 6.00
N TRP A 66 17.29 -7.79 5.40
CA TRP A 66 17.25 -7.35 3.99
C TRP A 66 16.12 -6.37 3.64
N ILE A 67 14.90 -6.57 4.14
CA ILE A 67 13.79 -5.62 3.96
C ILE A 67 14.07 -4.37 4.78
N ARG A 68 14.50 -4.55 6.04
CA ARG A 68 14.96 -3.46 6.90
C ARG A 68 16.10 -2.68 6.27
N ASP A 69 17.13 -3.35 5.76
CA ASP A 69 18.26 -2.63 5.17
C ASP A 69 17.85 -1.80 3.93
N LEU A 70 16.79 -2.19 3.23
CA LEU A 70 16.21 -1.39 2.14
C LEU A 70 15.37 -0.22 2.67
N HIS A 71 14.61 -0.44 3.75
CA HIS A 71 13.82 0.60 4.39
C HIS A 71 14.72 1.65 5.07
N ASP A 72 15.78 1.24 5.77
CA ASP A 72 16.80 2.11 6.36
C ASP A 72 17.47 2.99 5.30
N ARG A 73 17.76 2.43 4.11
CA ARG A 73 18.25 3.25 2.98
C ARG A 73 17.23 4.28 2.54
N HIS A 74 15.94 3.93 2.53
CA HIS A 74 14.89 4.89 2.23
C HIS A 74 14.78 5.97 3.32
N HIS A 75 15.01 5.64 4.59
CA HIS A 75 15.09 6.63 5.68
C HIS A 75 16.15 7.70 5.42
N VAL A 76 17.31 7.30 4.91
CA VAL A 76 18.43 8.19 4.58
C VAL A 76 18.24 8.90 3.24
N GLU A 77 17.77 8.17 2.22
CA GLU A 77 17.65 8.64 0.83
C GLU A 77 16.18 8.75 0.40
N GLU A 78 15.41 9.57 1.12
CA GLU A 78 13.95 9.64 1.01
C GLU A 78 13.38 9.97 -0.39
N ARG A 79 14.20 10.55 -1.28
CA ARG A 79 13.85 10.89 -2.67
C ARG A 79 14.49 9.97 -3.71
N SER A 80 15.35 9.05 -3.29
CA SER A 80 15.93 8.06 -4.19
C SER A 80 14.89 7.02 -4.59
N PRO A 81 15.02 6.39 -5.78
CA PRO A 81 14.15 5.32 -6.23
C PRO A 81 14.44 3.99 -5.49
N VAL A 82 14.37 4.00 -4.16
CA VAL A 82 14.49 2.82 -3.31
C VAL A 82 13.10 2.20 -3.15
N GLY A 83 12.93 0.95 -3.57
CA GLY A 83 11.64 0.27 -3.45
C GLY A 83 11.66 -1.19 -3.86
N THR A 84 10.48 -1.80 -3.86
CA THR A 84 10.25 -3.16 -4.34
C THR A 84 9.84 -3.09 -5.81
N PRO A 85 10.49 -3.83 -6.74
CA PRO A 85 10.09 -3.85 -8.13
C PRO A 85 8.66 -4.39 -8.28
N THR A 86 7.90 -3.82 -9.21
CA THR A 86 6.51 -4.19 -9.50
C THR A 86 6.30 -5.67 -9.74
N TRP A 87 7.20 -6.35 -10.46
CA TRP A 87 7.06 -7.79 -10.72
C TRP A 87 7.16 -8.62 -9.43
N LEU A 88 7.97 -8.17 -8.47
CA LEU A 88 8.15 -8.85 -7.19
C LEU A 88 6.95 -8.59 -6.28
N SER A 89 6.50 -7.34 -6.16
CA SER A 89 5.33 -6.99 -5.34
C SER A 89 4.04 -7.63 -5.88
N LEU A 90 3.82 -7.63 -7.20
CA LEU A 90 2.68 -8.34 -7.82
C LEU A 90 2.81 -9.85 -7.68
N GLY A 91 4.01 -10.42 -7.85
CA GLY A 91 4.24 -11.85 -7.67
C GLY A 91 3.92 -12.30 -6.25
N VAL A 92 4.38 -11.56 -5.24
CA VAL A 92 4.03 -11.80 -3.83
C VAL A 92 2.52 -11.66 -3.64
N HIS A 93 1.91 -10.58 -4.13
CA HIS A 93 0.46 -10.37 -4.01
C HIS A 93 -0.34 -11.54 -4.62
N ALA A 94 0.05 -12.03 -5.79
CA ALA A 94 -0.60 -13.15 -6.44
C ALA A 94 -0.50 -14.42 -5.57
N LEU A 95 0.67 -14.70 -5.00
CA LEU A 95 0.92 -15.89 -4.18
C LEU A 95 0.25 -15.86 -2.80
N VAL A 96 0.18 -14.68 -2.17
CA VAL A 96 -0.30 -14.56 -0.77
C VAL A 96 -1.74 -14.11 -0.63
N ALA A 97 -2.32 -13.48 -1.66
CA ALA A 97 -3.69 -12.97 -1.63
C ALA A 97 -4.55 -13.59 -2.74
N PHE A 98 -4.19 -13.41 -4.01
CA PHE A 98 -5.07 -13.80 -5.11
C PHE A 98 -5.29 -15.32 -5.21
N LEU A 99 -4.20 -16.10 -5.35
CA LEU A 99 -4.29 -17.55 -5.54
C LEU A 99 -4.92 -18.27 -4.35
N PRO A 100 -4.54 -17.97 -3.07
CA PRO A 100 -5.16 -18.62 -1.93
C PRO A 100 -6.67 -18.36 -1.85
N VAL A 101 -7.12 -17.13 -2.10
CA VAL A 101 -8.55 -16.81 -2.09
C VAL A 101 -9.27 -17.54 -3.22
N TRP A 102 -8.71 -17.53 -4.43
CA TRP A 102 -9.31 -18.23 -5.56
C TRP A 102 -9.42 -19.74 -5.33
N MET A 103 -8.41 -20.36 -4.68
CA MET A 103 -8.42 -21.79 -4.38
C MET A 103 -9.51 -22.22 -3.39
N VAL A 104 -9.95 -21.31 -2.50
CA VAL A 104 -10.93 -21.63 -1.45
C VAL A 104 -12.31 -21.02 -1.69
N SER A 105 -12.44 -20.11 -2.65
CA SER A 105 -13.71 -19.54 -3.11
C SER A 105 -13.84 -19.61 -4.64
N ASP A 106 -13.88 -18.45 -5.29
CA ASP A 106 -14.12 -18.28 -6.73
C ASP A 106 -13.33 -17.07 -7.26
N PHE A 107 -13.34 -16.92 -8.58
CA PHE A 107 -12.60 -15.86 -9.25
C PHE A 107 -13.16 -14.46 -8.95
N ALA A 108 -14.47 -14.31 -8.83
CA ALA A 108 -15.12 -13.04 -8.53
C ALA A 108 -14.70 -12.52 -7.14
N THR A 109 -14.69 -13.39 -6.13
CA THR A 109 -14.23 -13.09 -4.79
C THR A 109 -12.74 -12.77 -4.75
N ALA A 110 -11.90 -13.61 -5.40
CA ALA A 110 -10.46 -13.39 -5.44
C ALA A 110 -10.09 -12.07 -6.13
N SER A 111 -10.76 -11.74 -7.25
CA SER A 111 -10.58 -10.46 -7.93
C SER A 111 -11.04 -9.27 -7.09
N ALA A 112 -12.16 -9.36 -6.36
CA ALA A 112 -12.63 -8.30 -5.46
C ALA A 112 -11.61 -8.00 -4.34
N VAL A 113 -11.13 -9.06 -3.66
CA VAL A 113 -10.13 -8.96 -2.59
C VAL A 113 -8.84 -8.35 -3.14
N SER A 114 -8.33 -8.87 -4.25
CA SER A 114 -7.11 -8.37 -4.87
C SER A 114 -7.25 -6.91 -5.32
N CYS A 115 -8.34 -6.54 -5.98
CA CYS A 115 -8.58 -5.15 -6.40
C CYS A 115 -8.60 -4.19 -5.20
N GLY A 116 -9.27 -4.55 -4.10
CA GLY A 116 -9.29 -3.73 -2.89
C GLY A 116 -7.92 -3.55 -2.24
N LEU A 117 -7.18 -4.65 -2.06
CA LEU A 117 -5.84 -4.63 -1.48
C LEU A 117 -4.84 -3.88 -2.37
N MET A 118 -4.87 -4.10 -3.68
CA MET A 118 -4.01 -3.41 -4.65
C MET A 118 -4.34 -1.92 -4.74
N LEU A 119 -5.62 -1.54 -4.67
CA LEU A 119 -6.01 -0.12 -4.62
C LEU A 119 -5.51 0.55 -3.35
N GLY A 120 -5.55 -0.15 -2.21
CA GLY A 120 -4.94 0.31 -0.97
C GLY A 120 -3.43 0.49 -1.10
N TYR A 121 -2.73 -0.49 -1.67
CA TYR A 121 -1.29 -0.38 -1.94
C TYR A 121 -0.98 0.81 -2.87
N LEU A 122 -1.74 0.99 -3.94
CA LEU A 122 -1.59 2.11 -4.87
C LEU A 122 -1.81 3.46 -4.16
N TRP A 123 -2.82 3.55 -3.29
CA TRP A 123 -3.02 4.71 -2.42
C TRP A 123 -1.77 4.96 -1.56
N TYR A 124 -1.29 3.93 -0.87
CA TYR A 124 -0.12 4.01 0.00
C TYR A 124 1.11 4.55 -0.73
N ILE A 125 1.51 3.93 -1.85
CA ILE A 125 2.70 4.37 -2.60
C ILE A 125 2.53 5.78 -3.18
N SER A 126 1.30 6.17 -3.55
CA SER A 126 1.01 7.51 -4.05
C SER A 126 1.18 8.54 -2.94
N VAL A 127 0.58 8.31 -1.78
CA VAL A 127 0.73 9.20 -0.62
C VAL A 127 2.20 9.29 -0.21
N HIS A 128 2.87 8.14 -0.08
CA HIS A 128 4.28 8.06 0.28
C HIS A 128 5.18 8.84 -0.71
N HIS A 129 4.95 8.68 -2.01
CA HIS A 129 5.66 9.47 -3.01
C HIS A 129 5.39 10.97 -2.85
N MET A 130 4.13 11.37 -2.75
CA MET A 130 3.74 12.78 -2.63
C MET A 130 4.33 13.46 -1.37
N ILE A 131 4.34 12.78 -0.22
CA ILE A 131 4.85 13.38 1.02
C ILE A 131 6.37 13.62 0.98
N HIS A 132 7.15 12.78 0.29
CA HIS A 132 8.60 13.02 0.12
C HIS A 132 8.94 14.01 -0.98
N HIS A 133 8.16 14.04 -2.08
CA HIS A 133 8.54 14.77 -3.29
C HIS A 133 7.84 16.11 -3.47
N TRP A 134 6.67 16.32 -2.87
CA TRP A 134 5.88 17.55 -3.05
C TRP A 134 5.95 18.49 -1.85
N HIS A 135 5.41 19.70 -2.03
CA HIS A 135 5.27 20.71 -0.99
C HIS A 135 3.78 21.01 -0.74
N PRO A 136 3.04 20.12 -0.04
CA PRO A 136 1.62 20.33 0.25
C PRO A 136 1.40 21.61 1.05
N THR A 137 0.32 22.34 0.76
CA THR A 137 -0.03 23.58 1.47
C THR A 137 -0.51 23.30 2.89
N HIS A 138 -0.16 24.18 3.83
CA HIS A 138 -0.70 24.14 5.19
C HIS A 138 -2.07 24.85 5.24
N PRO A 139 -3.11 24.33 5.94
CA PRO A 139 -3.17 23.07 6.70
C PRO A 139 -3.93 21.96 5.95
N SER A 140 -3.39 21.44 4.84
CA SER A 140 -4.01 20.29 4.15
C SER A 140 -3.81 18.96 4.89
N TYR A 141 -4.68 17.99 4.64
CA TYR A 141 -4.52 16.62 5.15
C TYR A 141 -3.17 16.01 4.72
N LEU A 142 -2.78 16.20 3.46
CA LEU A 142 -1.49 15.72 2.95
C LEU A 142 -0.29 16.39 3.65
N TYR A 143 -0.40 17.68 4.00
CA TYR A 143 0.61 18.35 4.82
C TYR A 143 0.74 17.70 6.20
N MET A 144 -0.38 17.36 6.85
CA MET A 144 -0.35 16.64 8.14
C MET A 144 0.32 15.26 8.01
N LEU A 145 0.03 14.51 6.96
CA LEU A 145 0.68 13.22 6.70
C LEU A 145 2.19 13.40 6.50
N LYS A 146 2.60 14.38 5.68
CA LYS A 146 4.02 14.72 5.47
C LYS A 146 4.71 15.06 6.78
N ARG A 147 4.11 15.90 7.62
CA ARG A 147 4.70 16.29 8.91
C ARG A 147 4.88 15.10 9.84
N ARG A 148 3.90 14.21 9.96
CA ARG A 148 3.98 13.01 10.80
C ARG A 148 5.04 12.03 10.29
N HIS A 149 5.10 11.84 8.98
CA HIS A 149 6.09 10.95 8.39
C HIS A 149 7.50 11.51 8.49
N ALA A 150 7.66 12.83 8.41
CA ALA A 150 8.95 13.48 8.71
C ALA A 150 9.38 13.24 10.18
N VAL A 151 8.45 13.23 11.15
CA VAL A 151 8.76 12.85 12.54
C VAL A 151 9.23 11.39 12.61
N HIS A 152 8.59 10.48 11.86
CA HIS A 152 9.01 9.08 11.77
C HIS A 152 10.46 8.95 11.26
N HIS A 153 10.80 9.63 10.17
CA HIS A 153 12.13 9.56 9.55
C HIS A 153 13.23 10.22 10.38
N HIS A 154 12.93 11.38 10.99
CA HIS A 154 13.98 12.29 11.45
C HIS A 154 14.02 12.47 12.97
N VAL A 155 13.04 11.93 13.70
CA VAL A 155 12.90 12.15 15.15
C VAL A 155 12.73 10.83 15.91
N ASP A 156 11.84 9.96 15.45
CA ASP A 156 11.51 8.72 16.16
C ASP A 156 10.95 7.66 15.19
N GLU A 157 11.84 6.78 14.74
CA GLU A 157 11.52 5.64 13.86
C GLU A 157 10.60 4.61 14.53
N SER A 158 10.40 4.69 15.86
CA SER A 158 9.49 3.80 16.59
C SER A 158 8.04 4.32 16.67
N ALA A 159 7.74 5.45 16.06
CA ALA A 159 6.42 6.10 16.04
C ALA A 159 5.92 6.40 14.62
N ASN A 160 4.61 6.65 14.46
CA ASN A 160 3.97 7.06 13.20
C ASN A 160 4.19 6.10 12.02
N PHE A 161 3.89 4.81 12.21
CA PHE A 161 3.99 3.80 11.16
C PHE A 161 2.89 3.95 10.09
N GLY A 162 1.76 4.58 10.40
CA GLY A 162 0.72 4.84 9.40
C GLY A 162 1.10 6.02 8.49
N VAL A 163 1.40 5.72 7.23
CA VAL A 163 1.73 6.69 6.18
C VAL A 163 0.46 7.33 5.62
N THR A 164 -0.59 6.53 5.38
CA THR A 164 -1.85 7.00 4.78
C THR A 164 -2.83 7.59 5.80
N SER A 165 -2.74 7.18 7.07
CA SER A 165 -3.56 7.70 8.16
C SER A 165 -2.88 7.56 9.52
N ILE A 166 -3.37 8.27 10.55
CA ILE A 166 -2.92 8.12 11.95
C ILE A 166 -3.72 7.08 12.73
N PHE A 167 -4.73 6.48 12.09
CA PHE A 167 -5.75 5.72 12.80
C PHE A 167 -5.15 4.58 13.62
N TRP A 168 -4.37 3.70 12.98
CA TRP A 168 -3.74 2.56 13.65
C TRP A 168 -2.65 2.97 14.64
N ASP A 169 -1.93 4.06 14.38
CA ASP A 169 -0.99 4.61 15.35
C ASP A 169 -1.67 5.02 16.66
N ARG A 170 -2.90 5.56 16.60
CA ARG A 170 -3.67 5.88 17.81
C ARG A 170 -4.16 4.62 18.52
N ILE A 171 -4.69 3.66 17.76
CA ILE A 171 -5.17 2.39 18.31
C ILE A 171 -4.06 1.63 19.04
N PHE A 172 -2.85 1.61 18.49
CA PHE A 172 -1.71 0.85 19.02
C PHE A 172 -0.72 1.69 19.83
N GLY A 173 -1.03 2.96 20.12
CA GLY A 173 -0.22 3.82 20.99
C GLY A 173 1.14 4.25 20.40
N THR A 174 1.26 4.34 19.08
CA THR A 174 2.47 4.76 18.36
C THR A 174 2.33 6.13 17.68
N ALA A 175 1.26 6.89 17.99
CA ALA A 175 1.01 8.21 17.41
C ALA A 175 1.89 9.30 18.07
N ARG A 176 2.59 10.08 17.24
CA ARG A 176 3.38 11.24 17.68
C ARG A 176 3.10 12.45 16.78
N LEU A 177 2.71 13.57 17.38
CA LEU A 177 2.44 14.83 16.66
C LEU A 177 3.66 15.73 16.65
#